data_AF-A0A256IRV9-F1
#
_entry.id   AF-A0A256IRV9-F1
#
_cell.length_a   1.000
_cell.length_b   1.000
_cell.length_c   1.000
_cell.angle_alpha   90.00
_cell.angle_beta   90.00
_cell.angle_gamma   90.00
#
_symmetry.space_group_name_H-M   'P 1'
#
loop_
_entity.id
_entity.type
_entity.pdbx_description
1 polymer ?
#
loop_
_entity_poly.entity_id
_entity_poly.type
_entity_poly.pdbx_seq_one_letter_code
_entity_poly.pdbx_strand_id
1 'polypeptide(L)'
;MTDDDAVETFYTDERWQNWLDRLAEEEIDPENEDSARLLLNLQDDAAIAVVKVLAAFDEDRIDEDRAVEEVRDIRDIVLADVEFDDEDKVMLIDGVQTSLVPVFYAAEEYLVGGVVDGDVSEFVRAAAEAEEGDDLDAALGYVVQAGTRVIDGETLDIELVE
;
A
#
# COMPACT_ATOMS: atom_id res chain seq x y z
N MET A 1 -23.07 -3.68 -21.04
CA MET A 1 -22.34 -2.46 -20.67
C MET A 1 -22.93 -2.06 -19.35
N THR A 2 -22.51 -2.80 -18.32
CA THR A 2 -22.70 -2.44 -16.93
C THR A 2 -21.95 -1.13 -16.72
N ASP A 3 -22.44 -0.25 -15.84
CA ASP A 3 -21.82 1.06 -15.58
C ASP A 3 -20.33 0.97 -15.16
N ASP A 4 -19.86 -0.22 -14.77
CA ASP A 4 -18.47 -0.61 -14.53
C ASP A 4 -17.48 -0.31 -15.68
N ASP A 5 -17.91 -0.51 -16.95
CA ASP A 5 -17.06 -0.31 -18.14
C ASP A 5 -16.58 1.15 -18.33
N ALA A 6 -17.16 2.11 -17.59
CA ALA A 6 -16.83 3.53 -17.71
C ALA A 6 -15.79 4.02 -16.69
N VAL A 7 -15.39 3.18 -15.73
CA VAL A 7 -14.37 3.55 -14.73
C VAL A 7 -12.98 3.42 -15.36
N GLU A 8 -12.28 4.55 -15.44
CA GLU A 8 -10.90 4.64 -15.94
C GLU A 8 -9.95 3.76 -15.11
N THR A 9 -8.92 3.22 -15.76
CA THR A 9 -7.83 2.47 -15.09
C THR A 9 -7.25 3.25 -13.90
N PHE A 10 -7.14 2.60 -12.74
CA PHE A 10 -6.73 3.28 -11.50
C PHE A 10 -5.22 3.53 -11.40
N TYR A 11 -4.42 2.63 -11.98
CA TYR A 11 -2.96 2.70 -12.00
C TYR A 11 -2.38 1.98 -13.21
N THR A 12 -1.21 2.40 -13.68
CA THR A 12 -0.59 1.87 -14.89
C THR A 12 0.90 1.65 -14.70
N ASP A 13 1.47 0.73 -15.47
CA ASP A 13 2.93 0.54 -15.55
C ASP A 13 3.63 1.85 -15.88
N GLU A 14 3.12 2.62 -16.84
CA GLU A 14 3.71 3.91 -17.24
C GLU A 14 3.81 4.88 -16.06
N ARG A 15 2.80 4.93 -15.17
CA ARG A 15 2.82 5.81 -14.00
C ARG A 15 3.90 5.40 -13.00
N TRP A 16 4.04 4.10 -12.73
CA TRP A 16 5.10 3.58 -11.87
C TRP A 16 6.48 3.82 -12.48
N GLN A 17 6.65 3.51 -13.78
CA GLN A 17 7.91 3.71 -14.50
C GLN A 17 8.34 5.18 -14.51
N ASN A 18 7.40 6.13 -14.65
CA ASN A 18 7.73 7.56 -14.56
C ASN A 18 8.35 7.95 -13.20
N TRP A 19 7.96 7.30 -12.10
CA TRP A 19 8.59 7.50 -10.80
C TRP A 19 9.97 6.88 -10.73
N LEU A 20 10.14 5.66 -11.27
CA LEU A 20 11.43 4.98 -11.32
C LEU A 20 12.44 5.76 -12.17
N ASP A 21 12.04 6.24 -13.34
CA ASP A 21 12.87 7.07 -14.21
C ASP A 21 13.34 8.33 -13.47
N ARG A 22 12.44 8.96 -12.72
CA ARG A 22 12.78 10.14 -11.91
C ARG A 22 13.78 9.81 -10.80
N LEU A 23 13.59 8.69 -10.09
CA LEU A 23 14.55 8.21 -9.10
C LEU A 23 15.90 7.87 -9.72
N ALA A 24 15.93 7.41 -10.98
CA ALA A 24 17.16 7.10 -11.70
C ALA A 24 17.96 8.37 -12.01
N GLU A 25 17.27 9.45 -12.38
CA GLU A 25 17.86 10.74 -12.71
C GLU A 25 18.34 11.55 -11.50
N GLU A 26 17.71 11.37 -10.33
CA GLU A 26 18.04 12.10 -9.10
C GLU A 26 19.13 11.37 -8.28
N GLU A 27 20.01 12.13 -7.61
CA GLU A 27 20.92 11.58 -6.59
C GLU A 27 20.12 11.40 -5.29
N ILE A 28 19.92 10.14 -4.87
CA ILE A 28 19.06 9.81 -3.72
C ILE A 28 19.94 9.65 -2.49
N ASP A 29 19.70 10.50 -1.50
CA ASP A 29 20.31 10.43 -0.18
C ASP A 29 19.20 10.36 0.87
N PRO A 30 19.00 9.24 1.58
CA PRO A 30 17.94 9.14 2.59
C PRO A 30 18.11 10.09 3.78
N GLU A 31 19.31 10.64 3.99
CA GLU A 31 19.54 11.69 4.99
C GLU A 31 19.10 13.09 4.48
N ASN A 32 18.81 13.21 3.18
CA ASN A 32 18.32 14.43 2.55
C ASN A 32 16.78 14.50 2.54
N GLU A 33 16.23 15.61 3.02
CA GLU A 33 14.79 15.83 3.11
C GLU A 33 14.06 15.72 1.76
N ASP A 34 14.67 16.20 0.67
CA ASP A 34 14.03 16.18 -0.65
C ASP A 34 13.98 14.77 -1.25
N SER A 35 15.04 13.98 -1.03
CA SER A 35 15.08 12.55 -1.40
C SER A 35 14.07 11.74 -0.58
N ALA A 36 14.01 11.94 0.74
CA ALA A 36 13.03 11.29 1.59
C ALA A 36 11.59 11.63 1.15
N ARG A 37 11.33 12.90 0.83
CA ARG A 37 10.03 13.34 0.31
C ARG A 37 9.71 12.70 -1.04
N LEU A 38 10.70 12.48 -1.91
CA LEU A 38 10.49 11.81 -3.19
C LEU A 38 10.02 10.37 -3.02
N LEU A 39 10.66 9.60 -2.14
CA LEU A 39 10.28 8.22 -1.82
C LEU A 39 8.89 8.15 -1.16
N LEU A 40 8.59 9.07 -0.24
CA LEU A 40 7.26 9.16 0.37
C LEU A 40 6.18 9.48 -0.66
N ASN A 41 6.44 10.39 -1.61
CA ASN A 41 5.48 10.69 -2.67
C ASN A 41 5.22 9.49 -3.59
N LEU A 42 6.25 8.67 -3.86
CA LEU A 42 6.09 7.41 -4.60
C LEU A 42 5.17 6.45 -3.85
N GLN A 43 5.43 6.25 -2.56
CA GLN A 43 4.60 5.41 -1.70
C GLN A 43 3.14 5.91 -1.65
N ASP A 44 2.95 7.21 -1.43
CA ASP A 44 1.63 7.84 -1.38
C ASP A 44 0.89 7.69 -2.71
N ASP A 45 1.59 7.82 -3.85
CA ASP A 45 0.98 7.69 -5.18
C ASP A 45 0.31 6.33 -5.40
N ALA A 46 0.98 5.25 -4.97
CA ALA A 46 0.46 3.89 -5.00
C ALA A 46 -0.66 3.68 -3.97
N ALA A 47 -0.48 4.13 -2.73
CA ALA A 47 -1.50 4.03 -1.69
C ALA A 47 -2.80 4.78 -2.08
N ILE A 48 -2.67 5.98 -2.69
CA ILE A 48 -3.80 6.75 -3.21
C ILE A 48 -4.52 5.99 -4.33
N ALA A 49 -3.80 5.22 -5.17
CA ALA A 49 -4.44 4.42 -6.21
C ALA A 49 -5.33 3.33 -5.58
N VAL A 50 -4.86 2.64 -4.54
CA VAL A 50 -5.65 1.67 -3.77
C VAL A 50 -6.88 2.34 -3.15
N VAL A 51 -6.71 3.50 -2.50
CA VAL A 51 -7.82 4.26 -1.91
C VAL A 51 -8.88 4.63 -2.96
N LYS A 52 -8.47 4.96 -4.19
CA LYS A 52 -9.43 5.27 -5.27
C LYS A 52 -10.22 4.05 -5.70
N VAL A 53 -9.62 2.86 -5.72
CA VAL A 53 -10.34 1.60 -5.99
C VAL A 53 -11.38 1.36 -4.91
N LEU A 54 -10.97 1.43 -3.63
CA LEU A 54 -11.87 1.27 -2.49
C LEU A 54 -13.03 2.28 -2.52
N ALA A 55 -12.74 3.56 -2.79
CA ALA A 55 -13.77 4.58 -2.92
C ALA A 55 -14.73 4.31 -4.10
N ALA A 56 -14.25 3.76 -5.22
CA ALA A 56 -15.13 3.39 -6.32
C ALA A 56 -16.02 2.19 -5.97
N PHE A 57 -15.51 1.23 -5.19
CA PHE A 57 -16.29 0.11 -4.65
C PHE A 57 -17.36 0.60 -3.66
N ASP A 58 -16.98 1.42 -2.67
CA ASP A 58 -17.90 1.98 -1.67
C ASP A 58 -19.00 2.86 -2.29
N GLU A 59 -18.72 3.48 -3.44
CA GLU A 59 -19.67 4.28 -4.22
C GLU A 59 -20.51 3.45 -5.22
N ASP A 60 -20.44 2.12 -5.15
CA ASP A 60 -21.10 1.17 -6.07
C ASP A 60 -20.76 1.44 -7.56
N ARG A 61 -19.60 2.05 -7.85
CA ARG A 61 -19.12 2.32 -9.23
C ARG A 61 -18.47 1.12 -9.88
N ILE A 62 -17.90 0.23 -9.06
CA ILE A 62 -17.33 -1.06 -9.46
C ILE A 62 -17.80 -2.15 -8.51
N ASP A 63 -17.92 -3.39 -9.00
CA ASP A 63 -18.22 -4.54 -8.14
C ASP A 63 -16.99 -5.10 -7.39
N GLU A 64 -17.23 -6.03 -6.47
CA GLU A 64 -16.18 -6.67 -5.64
C GLU A 64 -15.11 -7.36 -6.51
N ASP A 65 -15.54 -8.13 -7.50
CA ASP A 65 -14.64 -8.87 -8.40
C ASP A 65 -13.71 -7.90 -9.14
N ARG A 66 -14.27 -6.78 -9.63
CA ARG A 66 -13.51 -5.73 -10.31
C ARG A 66 -12.57 -4.98 -9.37
N ALA A 67 -13.01 -4.66 -8.15
CA ALA A 67 -12.17 -3.98 -7.16
C ALA A 67 -10.97 -4.85 -6.76
N VAL A 68 -11.19 -6.16 -6.56
CA VAL A 68 -10.12 -7.12 -6.27
C VAL A 68 -9.14 -7.24 -7.44
N GLU A 69 -9.63 -7.28 -8.68
CA GLU A 69 -8.79 -7.28 -9.88
C GLU A 69 -7.91 -6.01 -9.92
N GLU A 70 -8.49 -4.83 -9.72
CA GLU A 70 -7.73 -3.57 -9.77
C GLU A 70 -6.68 -3.47 -8.65
N VAL A 71 -6.99 -3.88 -7.41
CA VAL A 71 -5.99 -3.91 -6.32
C VAL A 71 -4.82 -4.85 -6.67
N ARG A 72 -5.11 -6.01 -7.30
CA ARG A 72 -4.09 -6.96 -7.74
C ARG A 72 -3.23 -6.40 -8.87
N ASP A 73 -3.84 -5.76 -9.85
CA ASP A 73 -3.10 -5.13 -10.95
C ASP A 73 -2.17 -4.04 -10.43
N ILE A 74 -2.62 -3.20 -9.50
CA ILE A 74 -1.77 -2.20 -8.84
C ILE A 74 -0.61 -2.88 -8.11
N ARG A 75 -0.90 -3.92 -7.32
CA ARG A 75 0.12 -4.67 -6.58
C ARG A 75 1.15 -5.28 -7.52
N ASP A 76 0.72 -5.92 -8.59
CA ASP A 76 1.59 -6.60 -9.54
C ASP A 76 2.51 -5.60 -10.27
N ILE A 77 2.02 -4.40 -10.57
CA ILE A 77 2.84 -3.29 -11.10
C ILE A 77 3.86 -2.80 -10.06
N VAL A 78 3.39 -2.50 -8.85
CA VAL A 78 4.19 -1.85 -7.80
C VAL A 78 5.25 -2.78 -7.24
N LEU A 79 4.94 -4.07 -7.07
CA LEU A 79 5.85 -5.09 -6.51
C LEU A 79 6.65 -5.83 -7.57
N ALA A 80 6.57 -5.42 -8.84
CA ALA A 80 7.45 -5.97 -9.87
C ALA A 80 8.92 -5.71 -9.51
N ASP A 81 9.79 -6.68 -9.84
CA ASP A 81 11.23 -6.53 -9.65
C ASP A 81 11.75 -5.29 -10.39
N VAL A 82 12.58 -4.51 -9.70
CA VAL A 82 13.12 -3.27 -10.22
C VAL A 82 14.64 -3.37 -10.40
N GLU A 83 15.13 -2.99 -11.58
CA GLU A 83 16.55 -3.04 -11.91
C GLU A 83 17.13 -1.62 -11.98
N PHE A 84 18.06 -1.28 -11.08
CA PHE A 84 18.87 -0.06 -11.12
C PHE A 84 20.36 -0.43 -11.15
N ASP A 85 21.17 0.42 -11.80
CA ASP A 85 22.63 0.31 -11.75
C ASP A 85 23.20 0.58 -10.34
N ASP A 86 22.43 1.27 -9.51
CA ASP A 86 22.78 1.69 -8.15
C ASP A 86 22.09 0.80 -7.12
N GLU A 87 22.88 -0.03 -6.42
CA GLU A 87 22.40 -0.97 -5.41
C GLU A 87 21.71 -0.28 -4.22
N ASP A 88 22.14 0.93 -3.86
CA ASP A 88 21.52 1.68 -2.76
C ASP A 88 20.10 2.12 -3.14
N LYS A 89 19.88 2.52 -4.40
CA LYS A 89 18.54 2.83 -4.90
C LYS A 89 17.64 1.60 -4.95
N VAL A 90 18.17 0.44 -5.33
CA VAL A 90 17.41 -0.82 -5.28
C VAL A 90 16.92 -1.09 -3.87
N MET A 91 17.79 -0.98 -2.85
CA MET A 91 17.40 -1.20 -1.45
C MET A 91 16.35 -0.19 -0.96
N LEU A 92 16.43 1.07 -1.38
CA LEU A 92 15.45 2.09 -1.01
C LEU A 92 14.08 1.81 -1.65
N ILE A 93 14.06 1.39 -2.91
CA ILE A 93 12.82 1.03 -3.62
C ILE A 93 12.20 -0.23 -3.01
N ASP A 94 13.02 -1.25 -2.70
CA ASP A 94 12.58 -2.46 -1.99
C ASP A 94 11.93 -2.12 -0.64
N GLY A 95 12.48 -1.15 0.09
CA GLY A 95 11.87 -0.63 1.33
C GLY A 95 10.50 0.01 1.09
N VAL A 96 10.34 0.79 0.03
CA VAL A 96 9.03 1.37 -0.36
C VAL A 96 8.04 0.29 -0.79
N GLN A 97 8.47 -0.69 -1.58
CA GLN A 97 7.64 -1.81 -2.01
C GLN A 97 7.18 -2.64 -0.79
N THR A 98 8.10 -2.94 0.12
CA THR A 98 7.82 -3.68 1.35
C THR A 98 6.82 -2.96 2.24
N SER A 99 6.92 -1.63 2.39
CA SER A 99 5.99 -0.85 3.20
C SER A 99 4.55 -0.83 2.63
N LEU A 100 4.39 -1.07 1.33
CA LEU A 100 3.08 -1.13 0.66
C LEU A 100 2.43 -2.52 0.73
N VAL A 101 3.17 -3.58 1.04
CA VAL A 101 2.62 -4.94 1.21
C VAL A 101 1.39 -4.99 2.14
N PRO A 102 1.43 -4.44 3.38
CA PRO A 102 0.26 -4.43 4.25
C PRO A 102 -0.92 -3.62 3.68
N VAL A 103 -0.67 -2.59 2.86
CA VAL A 103 -1.74 -1.79 2.22
C VAL A 103 -2.53 -2.65 1.25
N PHE A 104 -1.85 -3.43 0.41
CA PHE A 104 -2.51 -4.32 -0.55
C PHE A 104 -3.30 -5.43 0.16
N TYR A 105 -2.73 -6.05 1.18
CA TYR A 105 -3.43 -7.10 1.93
C TYR A 105 -4.60 -6.56 2.75
N ALA A 106 -4.48 -5.37 3.35
CA ALA A 106 -5.61 -4.73 4.04
C ALA A 106 -6.75 -4.38 3.07
N ALA A 107 -6.44 -3.92 1.86
CA ALA A 107 -7.45 -3.64 0.84
C ALA A 107 -8.13 -4.93 0.36
N GLU A 108 -7.38 -6.00 0.07
CA GLU A 108 -7.98 -7.29 -0.30
C GLU A 108 -8.84 -7.87 0.82
N GLU A 109 -8.39 -7.82 2.07
CA GLU A 109 -9.18 -8.28 3.23
C GLU A 109 -10.44 -7.43 3.41
N TYR A 110 -10.36 -6.11 3.30
CA TYR A 110 -11.52 -5.22 3.39
C TYR A 110 -12.57 -5.53 2.30
N LEU A 111 -12.13 -5.78 1.06
CA LEU A 111 -13.04 -6.08 -0.05
C LEU A 111 -13.73 -7.44 0.09
N VAL A 112 -13.00 -8.48 0.51
CA VAL A 112 -13.48 -9.87 0.49
C VAL A 112 -13.95 -10.35 1.87
N GLY A 113 -13.17 -10.05 2.91
CA GLY A 113 -13.42 -10.43 4.30
C GLY A 113 -14.22 -9.39 5.09
N GLY A 114 -14.17 -8.13 4.64
CA GLY A 114 -14.76 -7.00 5.35
C GLY A 114 -13.88 -6.49 6.47
N VAL A 115 -14.49 -5.68 7.34
CA VAL A 115 -13.82 -5.06 8.49
C VAL A 115 -13.66 -6.08 9.61
N VAL A 116 -12.44 -6.24 10.12
CA VAL A 116 -12.15 -7.20 11.21
C VAL A 116 -12.50 -6.59 12.56
N ASP A 117 -13.24 -7.32 13.39
CA ASP A 117 -13.59 -6.90 14.76
C ASP A 117 -12.35 -6.76 15.66
N GLY A 118 -12.23 -5.64 16.38
CA GLY A 118 -11.09 -5.31 17.27
C GLY A 118 -10.61 -3.87 17.05
N ASP A 119 -9.83 -3.27 17.95
CA ASP A 119 -9.43 -1.86 17.80
C ASP A 119 -8.08 -1.72 17.07
N VAL A 120 -7.86 -0.63 16.31
CA VAL A 120 -6.57 -0.37 15.64
C VAL A 120 -5.41 -0.46 16.64
N SER A 121 -5.59 0.11 17.83
CA SER A 121 -4.56 0.08 18.87
C SER A 121 -4.28 -1.30 19.46
N GLU A 122 -5.26 -2.21 19.42
CA GLU A 122 -5.06 -3.60 19.87
C GLU A 122 -4.23 -4.35 18.84
N PHE A 123 -4.59 -4.24 17.57
CA PHE A 123 -3.86 -4.87 16.47
C PHE A 123 -2.43 -4.35 16.33
N VAL A 124 -2.19 -3.05 16.42
CA VAL A 124 -0.83 -2.49 16.35
C VAL A 124 0.06 -3.02 17.48
N ARG A 125 -0.47 -3.13 18.71
CA ARG A 125 0.30 -3.71 19.83
C ARG A 125 0.57 -5.20 19.61
N ALA A 126 -0.43 -5.96 19.15
CA ALA A 126 -0.26 -7.36 18.83
C ALA A 126 0.76 -7.59 17.70
N ALA A 127 0.80 -6.70 16.71
CA ALA A 127 1.80 -6.71 15.66
C ALA A 127 3.22 -6.51 16.23
N ALA A 128 3.41 -5.53 17.10
CA ALA A 128 4.69 -5.28 17.76
C ALA A 128 5.14 -6.45 18.66
N GLU A 129 4.22 -7.06 19.42
CA GLU A 129 4.50 -8.25 20.22
C GLU A 129 4.89 -9.46 19.36
N ALA A 130 4.24 -9.64 18.21
CA ALA A 130 4.57 -10.70 17.25
C ALA A 130 5.94 -10.45 16.58
N GLU A 131 6.24 -9.20 16.21
CA GLU A 131 7.54 -8.81 15.67
C GLU A 131 8.68 -9.04 16.67
N GLU A 132 8.50 -8.65 17.94
CA GLU A 132 9.48 -8.95 19.02
C GLU A 132 9.68 -10.47 19.21
N GLY A 133 8.65 -11.26 18.90
CA GLY A 133 8.68 -12.71 18.88
C GLY A 133 9.28 -13.36 17.62
N ASP A 134 9.79 -12.57 16.67
CA ASP A 134 10.24 -13.00 15.33
C ASP A 134 9.14 -13.69 14.49
N ASP A 135 7.86 -13.45 14.79
CA ASP A 135 6.70 -13.97 14.05
C ASP A 135 6.17 -12.90 13.08
N LEU A 136 6.93 -12.69 12.00
CA LEU A 136 6.64 -11.65 10.99
C LEU A 136 5.32 -11.90 10.24
N ASP A 137 4.93 -13.16 10.06
CA ASP A 137 3.66 -13.52 9.42
C ASP A 137 2.48 -13.09 10.31
N ALA A 138 2.57 -13.33 11.62
CA ALA A 138 1.56 -12.85 12.56
C ALA A 138 1.56 -11.32 12.66
N ALA A 139 2.74 -10.69 12.70
CA ALA A 139 2.86 -9.24 12.73
C ALA A 139 2.16 -8.59 11.52
N LEU A 140 2.44 -9.09 10.31
CA LEU A 140 1.78 -8.65 9.10
C LEU A 140 0.26 -8.87 9.17
N GLY A 141 -0.19 -10.04 9.64
CA GLY A 141 -1.61 -10.33 9.81
C GLY A 141 -2.32 -9.32 10.71
N TYR A 142 -1.71 -8.92 11.83
CA TYR A 142 -2.26 -7.88 12.70
C TYR A 142 -2.26 -6.49 12.06
N VAL A 143 -1.21 -6.12 11.32
CA VAL A 143 -1.19 -4.84 10.57
C VAL A 143 -2.29 -4.80 9.52
N VAL A 144 -2.55 -5.92 8.82
CA VAL A 144 -3.64 -6.05 7.85
C VAL A 144 -5.01 -5.85 8.53
N GLN A 145 -5.21 -6.47 9.68
CA GLN A 145 -6.44 -6.31 10.47
C GLN A 145 -6.64 -4.84 10.91
N ALA A 146 -5.59 -4.19 11.41
CA ALA A 146 -5.61 -2.75 11.71
C ALA A 146 -5.96 -1.92 10.47
N GLY A 147 -5.37 -2.27 9.31
CA GLY A 147 -5.63 -1.63 8.04
C GLY A 147 -7.11 -1.64 7.65
N THR A 148 -7.82 -2.77 7.83
CA THR A 148 -9.26 -2.84 7.53
C THR A 148 -10.08 -1.84 8.35
N ARG A 149 -9.70 -1.58 9.60
CA ARG A 149 -10.36 -0.57 10.47
C ARG A 149 -10.03 0.85 10.04
N VAL A 150 -8.79 1.10 9.62
CA VAL A 150 -8.38 2.41 9.10
C VAL A 150 -9.12 2.74 7.81
N ILE A 151 -9.29 1.75 6.92
CA ILE A 151 -10.10 1.89 5.70
C ILE A 151 -11.56 2.23 6.05
N ASP A 152 -12.14 1.58 7.06
CA ASP A 152 -13.49 1.87 7.58
C ASP A 152 -13.61 3.22 8.34
N GLY A 153 -12.51 3.99 8.43
CA GLY A 153 -12.50 5.34 8.98
C GLY A 153 -12.10 5.45 10.44
N GLU A 154 -11.58 4.39 11.06
CA GLU A 154 -10.93 4.48 12.37
C GLU A 154 -9.58 5.20 12.25
N THR A 155 -9.28 6.10 13.19
CA THR A 155 -8.01 6.84 13.17
C THR A 155 -6.91 6.05 13.87
N LEU A 156 -5.74 5.95 13.24
CA LEU A 156 -4.52 5.51 13.89
C LEU A 156 -3.96 6.64 14.78
N ASP A 157 -3.80 6.36 16.07
CA ASP A 157 -3.07 7.25 16.97
C ASP A 157 -1.57 7.12 16.70
N ILE A 158 -0.95 8.24 16.31
CA ILE A 158 0.47 8.27 15.92
C ILE A 158 1.38 7.93 17.09
N GLU A 159 0.95 8.18 18.34
CA GLU A 159 1.71 7.82 19.54
C GLU A 159 1.87 6.29 19.72
N LEU A 160 1.13 5.47 18.96
CA LEU A 160 1.24 4.01 18.97
C LEU A 160 2.35 3.47 18.03
N VAL A 161 2.87 4.32 17.15
CA VAL A 161 3.83 3.94 16.09
C VAL A 161 5.24 4.48 16.40
N GLU A 162 5.39 5.23 17.49
CA GLU A 162 6.66 5.83 17.97
C GLU A 162 7.38 5.00 19.05
#